data_AF-A0A2G2LF01-F1
#
_entry.id   AF-A0A2G2LF01-F1
#
_cell.length_a   1.000
_cell.length_b   1.000
_cell.length_c   1.000
_cell.angle_alpha   90.00
_cell.angle_beta   90.00
_cell.angle_gamma   90.00
#
_symmetry.space_group_name_H-M   'P 1'
#
loop_
_entity.id
_entity.type
_entity.pdbx_description
1 polymer ?
#
loop_
_entity_poly.entity_id
_entity_poly.type
_entity_poly.pdbx_seq_one_letter_code
_entity_poly.pdbx_strand_id
1 'polypeptide(L)' 'MGGLPEDKRAVLKLVFAERLPYHRNEGYRTAKTSLPFKALEDIHMGKFEMVPEEERSFHRIYLIFN' A
#
# COMPACT_ATOMS: atom_id res chain seq x y z
N MET A 1 -18.82 -9.46 3.19
CA MET A 1 -17.63 -10.19 3.67
C MET A 1 -16.56 -9.17 4.05
N GLY A 2 -16.65 -8.58 5.25
CA GLY A 2 -15.62 -7.65 5.75
C GLY A 2 -14.66 -8.41 6.64
N GLY A 3 -13.37 -8.45 6.28
CA GLY A 3 -12.33 -9.09 7.10
C GLY A 3 -12.29 -8.50 8.51
N LEU A 4 -12.07 -9.34 9.51
CA LEU A 4 -12.12 -8.98 10.92
C LEU A 4 -11.03 -7.91 11.20
N PRO A 5 -11.23 -6.97 12.13
CA PRO A 5 -10.23 -5.97 12.50
C PRO A 5 -8.86 -6.57 12.86
N GLU A 6 -8.87 -7.80 13.41
CA GLU A 6 -7.68 -8.60 13.68
C GLU A 6 -6.86 -8.90 12.42
N ASP A 7 -7.50 -9.20 11.29
CA ASP A 7 -6.82 -9.51 10.03
C ASP A 7 -6.04 -8.29 9.53
N LYS A 8 -6.66 -7.11 9.60
CA LYS A 8 -5.99 -5.84 9.24
C LYS A 8 -4.77 -5.59 10.13
N ARG A 9 -4.89 -5.85 11.42
CA ARG A 9 -3.79 -5.67 12.37
C ARG A 9 -2.68 -6.71 12.17
N ALA A 10 -3.02 -7.94 11.81
CA ALA A 10 -2.08 -8.99 11.46
C ALA A 10 -1.29 -8.62 10.19
N VAL A 11 -1.96 -8.10 9.16
CA VAL A 11 -1.31 -7.61 7.94
C VAL A 11 -0.32 -6.49 8.25
N LEU A 12 -0.69 -5.51 9.09
CA LEU A 12 0.24 -4.43 9.46
C LEU A 12 1.50 -4.96 10.18
N LYS A 13 1.35 -5.96 11.06
CA LYS A 13 2.48 -6.61 11.73
C LYS A 13 3.35 -7.44 10.78
N LEU A 14 2.75 -8.01 9.74
CA LEU A 14 3.46 -8.78 8.71
C LEU A 14 4.28 -7.86 7.78
N VAL A 15 3.71 -6.71 7.41
CA VAL A 15 4.31 -5.77 6.46
C VAL A 15 5.45 -4.96 7.09
N PHE A 16 5.30 -4.51 8.34
CA PHE A 16 6.30 -3.64 8.97
C PHE A 16 7.28 -4.43 9.84
N ALA A 17 8.59 -4.21 9.62
CA ALA A 17 9.64 -4.82 10.42
C ALA A 17 9.68 -4.29 11.85
N GLU A 18 9.25 -3.05 12.06
CA GLU A 18 9.19 -2.37 13.35
C GLU A 18 7.94 -1.49 13.45
N ARG A 19 7.58 -1.11 14.68
CA ARG A 19 6.48 -0.15 14.90
C ARG A 19 6.84 1.19 14.27
N LEU A 20 5.87 1.81 13.59
CA LEU A 20 6.05 3.08 12.91
C LEU A 20 6.55 4.17 13.89
N PRO A 21 7.76 4.72 13.69
CA PRO A 21 8.25 5.79 14.55
C PRO A 21 7.36 7.02 14.35
N TYR A 22 6.88 7.58 15.46
CA TYR A 22 6.12 8.82 15.46
C TYR A 22 6.89 9.88 16.23
N HIS A 23 7.21 10.99 15.56
CA HIS A 23 7.77 12.18 16.19
C HIS A 23 6.71 13.28 16.15
N ARG A 24 6.37 13.86 17.30
CA ARG A 24 5.28 14.86 17.43
C ARG A 24 5.44 16.04 16.47
N ASN A 25 6.67 16.48 16.23
CA ASN A 25 6.97 17.64 15.39
C ASN A 25 7.19 17.27 13.93
N GLU A 26 7.38 15.99 13.62
CA GLU A 26 7.82 15.56 12.30
C GLU A 26 6.92 14.47 11.67
N GLY A 27 5.85 14.09 12.37
CA GLY A 27 4.87 13.10 11.94
C GLY A 27 5.36 11.65 12.00
N TYR A 28 4.64 10.79 11.29
CA TYR A 28 5.05 9.41 11.09
C TYR A 28 6.21 9.35 10.08
N ARG A 29 7.28 8.64 10.45
CA ARG A 29 8.42 8.38 9.56
C ARG A 29 8.08 7.31 8.53
N THR A 30 8.89 7.20 7.48
CA THR A 30 8.80 6.10 6.52
C THR A 30 8.94 4.76 7.24
N ALA A 31 7.98 3.87 7.04
CA ALA A 31 7.97 2.57 7.68
C ALA A 31 9.06 1.66 7.09
N LYS A 32 9.79 0.93 7.92
CA LYS A 32 10.64 -0.16 7.44
C LYS A 32 9.76 -1.37 7.11
N THR A 33 9.79 -1.79 5.86
CA THR A 33 9.11 -3.00 5.40
C THR A 33 9.89 -4.25 5.83
N SER A 34 9.17 -5.35 6.05
CA SER A 34 9.78 -6.65 6.36
C SER A 34 10.47 -7.24 5.12
N LEU A 35 11.39 -8.18 5.35
CA LEU A 35 12.18 -8.83 4.30
C LEU A 35 11.40 -9.31 3.08
N PRO A 36 10.22 -9.99 3.20
CA PRO A 36 9.48 -10.40 2.02
C PRO A 36 9.03 -9.21 1.16
N PHE A 37 8.62 -8.09 1.78
CA PHE A 37 8.20 -6.89 1.04
C PHE A 37 9.38 -6.09 0.50
N LYS A 38 10.54 -6.13 1.18
CA LYS A 38 11.78 -5.56 0.64
C LYS A 38 12.26 -6.35 -0.59
N ALA A 39 12.14 -7.67 -0.56
CA ALA A 39 12.44 -8.49 -1.74
C ALA A 39 11.50 -8.18 -2.92
N LEU A 40 10.24 -7.80 -2.66
CA LEU A 40 9.33 -7.32 -3.71
C LEU A 40 9.76 -5.97 -4.31
N GLU A 41 10.41 -5.10 -3.53
CA GLU A 41 10.99 -3.85 -4.04
C GLU A 41 12.14 -4.13 -5.01
N ASP A 42 12.98 -5.13 -4.69
CA ASP A 42 14.08 -5.57 -5.54
C ASP A 42 13.59 -6.31 -6.81
N ILE A 43 12.38 -6.87 -6.78
CA ILE A 43 11.69 -7.38 -7.98
C ILE A 43 11.23 -6.15 -8.77
N HIS A 44 12.09 -5.67 -9.65
CA HIS A 44 11.84 -4.55 -10.54
C HIS A 44 10.53 -4.78 -11.32
N MET A 45 9.42 -4.21 -10.85
CA MET A 45 8.26 -3.91 -11.68
C MET A 45 8.79 -3.01 -12.79
N GLY A 46 8.76 -3.46 -14.04
CA GLY A 46 9.28 -2.72 -15.18
C GLY A 46 8.81 -1.25 -15.19
N LYS A 47 9.41 -0.40 -16.03
CA LYS A 47 8.94 0.98 -16.21
C LYS A 47 7.50 0.97 -16.75
N PHE A 48 6.53 0.88 -15.85
CA PHE A 48 5.13 1.09 -16.13
C PHE A 48 4.86 2.57 -15.85
N GLU A 49 4.47 3.30 -16.89
CA GLU A 49 3.96 4.65 -16.67
C GLU A 49 2.73 4.56 -15.77
N MET A 50 2.66 5.48 -14.80
CA MET A 50 1.44 5.67 -14.04
C MET A 50 0.34 6.04 -15.04
N VAL A 51 -0.79 5.33 -14.97
CA VAL A 51 -1.96 5.66 -15.81
C VAL A 51 -2.25 7.15 -15.65
N PRO A 52 -2.25 7.93 -16.75
CA PRO A 52 -2.57 9.35 -16.71
C PRO A 52 -3.92 9.55 -16.02
N GLU A 53 -4.04 10.61 -15.21
CA GLU A 53 -5.25 10.89 -14.41
C GLU A 53 -6.53 10.95 -15.28
N GLU A 54 -6.39 11.28 -16.56
CA GLU A 54 -7.46 11.34 -17.57
C GLU A 54 -8.08 9.96 -17.87
N GLU A 55 -7.31 8.88 -17.81
CA GLU A 55 -7.81 7.51 -18.05
C GLU A 55 -8.44 6.89 -16.80
N ARG A 56 -8.14 7.43 -15.61
CA ARG A 56 -8.67 6.96 -14.32
C ARG A 56 -10.18 7.18 -14.21
N SER A 57 -10.72 8.15 -14.95
CA SER A 57 -12.16 8.45 -14.99
C SER A 57 -12.98 7.43 -15.79
N PHE A 58 -12.40 6.77 -16.80
CA PHE A 58 -13.14 5.80 -17.61
C PHE A 58 -13.42 4.50 -16.84
N HIS A 59 -12.49 4.04 -16.02
CA HIS A 59 -12.67 2.80 -15.23
C HIS A 59 -13.74 2.93 -14.13
N ARG A 60 -13.99 4.16 -13.66
CA ARG A 60 -15.05 4.44 -12.69
C ARG A 60 -16.44 4.50 -13.34
N ILE A 61 -16.52 4.84 -14.61
CA ILE A 61 -17.78 4.85 -15.38
C ILE A 61 -18.26 3.42 -15.65
N TYR A 62 -17.37 2.50 -16.04
CA TYR A 62 -17.75 1.11 -16.32
C TYR A 62 -18.30 0.33 -15.11
N LEU A 63 -17.87 0.68 -13.89
CA LEU A 63 -18.36 0.06 -12.64
C LEU A 63 -19.68 0.66 -12.11
N ILE A 64 -20.08 1.84 -12.61
CA ILE A 64 -21.35 2.48 -12.23
C ILE A 64 -22.51 2.04 -13.13
N PHE A 65 -22.20 1.51 -14.33
CA PHE A 65 -23.19 1.02 -15.30
C PHE A 65 -23.30 -0.52 -15.36
N ASN A 66 -22.93 -1.26 -14.30
CA ASN A 66 -23.26 -2.68 -14.13
C ASN A 66 -23.87 -2.96 -12.75
#